data_AF-A0A7T8F217-F1
#
_entry.id   AF-A0A7T8F217-F1
#
_cell.length_a   1.000
_cell.length_b   1.000
_cell.length_c   1.000
_cell.angle_alpha   90.00
_cell.angle_beta   90.00
_cell.angle_gamma   90.00
#
_symmetry.space_group_name_H-M   'P 1'
#
loop_
_entity.id
_entity.type
_entity.pdbx_description
1 polymer ?
#
loop_
_entity_poly.entity_id
_entity_poly.type
_entity_poly.pdbx_seq_one_letter_code
_entity_poly.pdbx_strand_id
1 'polypeptide(L)'
;ALRMVDDKVMGFDPYVKEVNEEELEKPTDKRMFVLAAALKAGYSVDRLYELTKIDRWFLEKMRRIIAYHTLMEGLSLAKMSHSQLLGAKQLGFSDKQIAAALDDAELPVRKRRIESKICPFVKQIDTVAAEWPATTNYLYLTYNGSTHDIDFPGNY
;
A
#
# COMPACT_ATOMS: atom_id res chain seq x y z
N ALA A 1 -2.96 7.02 -3.24
CA ALA A 1 -4.23 7.48 -3.83
C ALA A 1 -5.42 7.23 -2.90
N LEU A 2 -5.84 5.98 -2.61
CA LEU A 2 -7.05 5.71 -1.78
C LEU A 2 -7.10 6.49 -0.45
N ARG A 3 -5.99 6.53 0.30
CA ARG A 3 -5.86 7.30 1.55
C ARG A 3 -6.01 8.82 1.41
N MET A 4 -5.84 9.37 0.20
CA MET A 4 -5.93 10.81 -0.04
C MET A 4 -7.37 11.26 -0.32
N VAL A 5 -8.29 10.32 -0.53
CA VAL A 5 -9.69 10.62 -0.89
C VAL A 5 -10.54 10.88 0.34
N ASP A 6 -10.33 10.12 1.41
CA ASP A 6 -11.15 10.14 2.63
C ASP A 6 -10.25 9.73 3.82
N ASP A 7 -10.34 10.47 4.93
CA ASP A 7 -9.52 10.28 6.13
C ASP A 7 -9.81 8.95 6.86
N LYS A 8 -11.01 8.40 6.64
CA LYS A 8 -11.42 7.08 7.17
C LYS A 8 -10.84 5.93 6.37
N VAL A 9 -10.43 6.16 5.12
CA VAL A 9 -9.88 5.12 4.24
C VAL A 9 -8.40 4.92 4.53
N MET A 10 -8.06 3.75 5.10
CA MET A 10 -6.68 3.43 5.45
C MET A 10 -5.86 2.90 4.27
N GLY A 11 -6.51 2.45 3.19
CA GLY A 11 -5.89 1.95 1.98
C GLY A 11 -6.80 0.98 1.22
N PHE A 12 -6.22 0.02 0.50
CA PHE A 12 -6.96 -1.07 -0.14
C PHE A 12 -7.26 -2.15 0.91
N ASP A 13 -8.41 -2.02 1.57
CA ASP A 13 -8.80 -2.76 2.77
C ASP A 13 -10.00 -3.68 2.45
N PRO A 14 -9.89 -5.00 2.69
CA PRO A 14 -10.94 -5.97 2.37
C PRO A 14 -12.13 -5.97 3.33
N TYR A 15 -12.08 -5.26 4.46
CA TYR A 15 -13.12 -5.27 5.49
C TYR A 15 -14.05 -4.04 5.44
N VAL A 16 -13.82 -3.11 4.52
CA VAL A 16 -14.66 -1.90 4.36
C VAL A 16 -16.02 -2.22 3.74
N LYS A 17 -16.10 -3.26 2.91
CA LYS A 17 -17.32 -3.73 2.23
C LYS A 17 -17.34 -5.26 2.19
N GLU A 18 -18.53 -5.82 2.10
CA GLU A 18 -18.70 -7.24 1.80
C GLU A 18 -18.62 -7.50 0.30
N VAL A 19 -18.47 -8.78 -0.06
CA VAL A 19 -18.47 -9.21 -1.47
C VAL A 19 -19.86 -8.98 -2.06
N ASN A 20 -19.91 -8.29 -3.20
CA ASN A 20 -21.14 -8.05 -3.95
C ASN A 20 -20.82 -8.07 -5.45
N GLU A 21 -21.27 -9.12 -6.15
CA GLU A 21 -20.98 -9.27 -7.58
C GLU A 21 -21.68 -8.23 -8.44
N GLU A 22 -22.85 -7.74 -8.03
CA GLU A 22 -23.54 -6.67 -8.77
C GLU A 22 -22.70 -5.39 -8.79
N GLU A 23 -22.06 -5.03 -7.66
CA GLU A 23 -21.14 -3.88 -7.60
C GLU A 23 -19.80 -4.14 -8.32
N LEU A 24 -19.39 -5.40 -8.44
CA LEU A 24 -18.23 -5.77 -9.27
C LEU A 24 -18.56 -5.60 -10.75
N GLU A 25 -19.75 -5.95 -11.20
CA GLU A 25 -20.19 -5.78 -12.59
C GLU A 25 -20.54 -4.34 -12.93
N LYS A 26 -21.33 -3.67 -12.08
CA LYS A 26 -21.82 -2.31 -12.25
C LYS A 26 -20.93 -1.34 -11.47
N PRO A 27 -20.12 -0.49 -12.14
CA PRO A 27 -19.16 0.35 -11.44
C PRO A 27 -19.79 1.31 -10.44
N THR A 28 -19.33 1.26 -9.19
CA THR A 28 -19.68 2.20 -8.11
C THR A 28 -18.44 2.93 -7.58
N ASP A 29 -18.63 4.00 -6.81
CA ASP A 29 -17.54 4.71 -6.11
C ASP A 29 -16.86 3.84 -5.03
N LYS A 30 -17.55 2.80 -4.54
CA LYS A 30 -17.04 1.85 -3.54
C LYS A 30 -16.57 0.51 -4.11
N ARG A 31 -16.67 0.30 -5.42
CA ARG A 31 -16.26 -0.94 -6.14
C ARG A 31 -14.86 -1.43 -5.74
N MET A 32 -13.92 -0.52 -5.49
CA MET A 32 -12.57 -0.87 -5.08
C MET A 32 -12.51 -1.67 -3.77
N PHE A 33 -13.41 -1.39 -2.82
CA PHE A 33 -13.45 -2.12 -1.54
C PHE A 33 -14.15 -3.47 -1.69
N VAL A 34 -15.18 -3.55 -2.54
CA VAL A 34 -15.83 -4.82 -2.90
C VAL A 34 -14.83 -5.75 -3.60
N LEU A 35 -13.97 -5.18 -4.46
CA LEU A 35 -12.89 -5.91 -5.14
C LEU A 35 -11.84 -6.45 -4.14
N ALA A 36 -11.46 -5.64 -3.14
CA ALA A 36 -10.58 -6.08 -2.06
C ALA A 36 -11.19 -7.25 -1.27
N ALA A 37 -12.47 -7.15 -0.92
CA ALA A 37 -13.22 -8.21 -0.24
C ALA A 37 -13.30 -9.49 -1.08
N ALA A 38 -13.56 -9.38 -2.39
CA ALA A 38 -13.65 -10.53 -3.29
C ALA A 38 -12.31 -11.26 -3.44
N LEU A 39 -11.21 -10.50 -3.55
CA LEU A 39 -9.85 -11.06 -3.54
C LEU A 39 -9.56 -11.78 -2.22
N LYS A 40 -9.99 -11.21 -1.09
CA LYS A 40 -9.84 -11.84 0.23
C LYS A 40 -10.68 -13.12 0.37
N ALA A 41 -11.86 -13.14 -0.23
CA ALA A 41 -12.75 -14.30 -0.33
C ALA A 41 -12.25 -15.37 -1.32
N GLY A 42 -11.10 -15.17 -1.97
CA GLY A 42 -10.47 -16.18 -2.82
C GLY A 42 -10.93 -16.17 -4.29
N TYR A 43 -11.55 -15.09 -4.76
CA TYR A 43 -11.90 -14.97 -6.18
C TYR A 43 -10.65 -14.95 -7.04
N SER A 44 -10.67 -15.69 -8.16
CA SER A 44 -9.57 -15.70 -9.11
C SER A 44 -9.48 -14.38 -9.89
N VAL A 45 -8.28 -14.04 -10.35
CA VAL A 45 -8.05 -12.88 -11.21
C VAL A 45 -8.87 -12.97 -12.50
N ASP A 46 -9.00 -14.16 -13.09
CA ASP A 46 -9.83 -14.35 -14.28
C ASP A 46 -11.31 -14.09 -14.02
N ARG A 47 -11.86 -14.57 -12.90
CA ARG A 47 -13.25 -14.29 -12.53
C ARG A 47 -13.47 -12.79 -12.31
N LEU A 48 -12.55 -12.13 -11.61
CA LEU A 48 -12.64 -10.69 -11.37
C LEU A 48 -12.46 -9.89 -12.66
N TYR A 49 -11.64 -10.35 -13.60
CA TYR A 49 -11.56 -9.76 -14.94
C TYR A 49 -12.91 -9.89 -15.66
N GLU A 50 -13.56 -11.05 -15.62
CA GLU A 50 -14.84 -11.22 -16.30
C GLU A 50 -15.93 -10.32 -15.75
N LEU A 51 -16.02 -10.19 -14.42
CA LEU A 51 -16.96 -9.31 -13.74
C LEU A 51 -16.63 -7.84 -13.99
N THR A 52 -15.36 -7.46 -13.86
CA THR A 52 -15.00 -6.03 -13.75
C THR A 52 -14.48 -5.38 -15.03
N LYS A 53 -13.96 -6.18 -15.95
CA LYS A 53 -13.14 -5.78 -17.11
C LYS A 53 -11.90 -4.95 -16.76
N ILE A 54 -11.49 -4.91 -15.49
CA ILE A 54 -10.20 -4.36 -15.07
C ILE A 54 -9.11 -5.31 -15.55
N ASP A 55 -8.11 -4.78 -16.25
CA ASP A 55 -7.02 -5.60 -16.79
C ASP A 55 -6.35 -6.46 -15.70
N ARG A 56 -6.03 -7.71 -16.07
CA ARG A 56 -5.45 -8.72 -15.19
C ARG A 56 -4.17 -8.23 -14.51
N TRP A 57 -3.39 -7.39 -15.18
CA TRP A 57 -2.17 -6.81 -14.62
C TRP A 57 -2.46 -6.01 -13.34
N PHE A 58 -3.50 -5.18 -13.33
CA PHE A 58 -3.89 -4.41 -12.14
C PHE A 58 -4.46 -5.32 -11.06
N LEU A 59 -5.33 -6.26 -11.44
CA LEU A 59 -5.92 -7.23 -10.51
C LEU A 59 -4.85 -8.07 -9.80
N GLU A 60 -3.78 -8.44 -10.50
CA GLU A 60 -2.66 -9.17 -9.92
C GLU A 60 -1.87 -8.32 -8.91
N LYS A 61 -1.71 -7.01 -9.15
CA LYS A 61 -1.12 -6.11 -8.13
C LYS A 61 -2.00 -6.00 -6.89
N MET A 62 -3.32 -5.90 -7.08
CA MET A 62 -4.28 -5.85 -5.98
C MET A 62 -4.32 -7.16 -5.19
N ARG A 63 -4.29 -8.31 -5.89
CA ARG A 63 -4.18 -9.64 -5.27
C ARG A 63 -2.93 -9.74 -4.41
N ARG A 64 -1.79 -9.24 -4.89
CA ARG A 64 -0.53 -9.22 -4.12
C ARG A 64 -0.67 -8.41 -2.82
N ILE A 65 -1.38 -7.27 -2.85
CA ILE A 65 -1.66 -6.47 -1.64
C ILE A 65 -2.50 -7.30 -0.65
N ILE A 66 -3.59 -7.93 -1.10
CA ILE A 66 -4.47 -8.73 -0.23
C ILE A 66 -3.77 -9.99 0.30
N ALA A 67 -2.92 -10.63 -0.50
CA ALA A 67 -2.10 -11.75 -0.04
C ALA A 67 -1.16 -11.31 1.10
N TYR A 68 -0.54 -10.13 0.97
CA TYR A 68 0.31 -9.57 2.02
C TYR A 68 -0.48 -9.18 3.27
N HIS A 69 -1.68 -8.63 3.09
CA HIS A 69 -2.60 -8.34 4.19
C HIS A 69 -2.92 -9.61 4.99
N THR A 70 -3.28 -10.69 4.29
CA THR A 70 -3.59 -11.99 4.89
C THR A 70 -2.39 -12.62 5.58
N LEU A 71 -1.19 -12.46 5.01
CA LEU A 71 0.05 -12.89 5.66
C LEU A 71 0.25 -12.17 7.01
N MET A 72 -0.01 -10.87 7.08
CA MET A 72 0.17 -10.09 8.31
C MET A 72 -0.83 -10.46 9.40
N GLU A 73 -2.08 -10.79 9.06
CA GLU A 73 -3.09 -11.24 10.04
C GLU A 73 -2.69 -12.49 10.84
N GLY A 74 -1.80 -13.33 10.31
CA GLY A 74 -1.27 -14.48 11.03
C GLY A 74 -0.04 -14.18 11.90
N LEU A 75 0.39 -12.92 11.97
CA LEU A 75 1.63 -12.51 12.63
C LEU A 75 1.35 -11.56 13.79
N SER A 76 2.35 -11.42 14.66
CA SER A 76 2.43 -10.32 15.63
C SER A 76 3.58 -9.39 15.28
N LEU A 77 3.56 -8.15 15.77
CA LEU A 77 4.63 -7.17 15.50
C LEU A 77 6.02 -7.72 15.88
N ALA A 78 6.12 -8.50 16.96
CA ALA A 78 7.37 -9.12 17.40
C ALA A 78 7.90 -10.19 16.43
N LYS A 79 7.01 -10.91 15.73
CA LYS A 79 7.37 -11.96 14.76
C LYS A 79 7.57 -11.43 13.35
N MET A 80 7.20 -10.18 13.09
CA MET A 80 7.38 -9.56 11.78
C MET A 80 8.87 -9.27 11.54
N SER A 81 9.44 -9.91 10.53
CA SER A 81 10.82 -9.67 10.11
C SER A 81 11.00 -8.29 9.49
N HIS A 82 12.25 -7.81 9.46
CA HIS A 82 12.58 -6.53 8.81
C HIS A 82 12.14 -6.49 7.34
N SER A 83 12.39 -7.57 6.57
CA SER A 83 12.01 -7.66 5.16
C SER A 83 10.49 -7.69 4.98
N GLN A 84 9.74 -8.30 5.90
CA GLN A 84 8.28 -8.26 5.87
C GLN A 84 7.75 -6.85 6.13
N LEU A 85 8.31 -6.15 7.12
CA LEU A 85 7.90 -4.78 7.43
C LEU A 85 8.25 -3.84 6.27
N LEU A 86 9.45 -3.94 5.71
CA LEU A 86 9.86 -3.17 4.54
C LEU A 86 8.98 -3.47 3.32
N GLY A 87 8.71 -4.75 3.06
CA GLY A 87 7.84 -5.19 1.97
C GLY A 87 6.41 -4.64 2.08
N ALA A 88 5.83 -4.62 3.29
CA ALA A 88 4.55 -3.96 3.53
C ALA A 88 4.61 -2.47 3.17
N LYS A 89 5.67 -1.75 3.59
CA LYS A 89 5.81 -0.32 3.25
C LYS A 89 5.99 -0.08 1.75
N GLN A 90 6.76 -0.92 1.07
CA GLN A 90 6.98 -0.86 -0.38
C GLN A 90 5.72 -1.16 -1.19
N LEU A 91 4.82 -1.99 -0.66
CA LEU A 91 3.48 -2.23 -1.19
C LEU A 91 2.48 -1.10 -0.87
N GLY A 92 2.88 -0.12 -0.07
CA GLY A 92 2.08 1.07 0.23
C GLY A 92 1.20 0.96 1.47
N PHE A 93 1.38 -0.05 2.32
CA PHE A 93 0.65 -0.15 3.60
C PHE A 93 1.02 1.01 4.54
N SER A 94 0.01 1.64 5.15
CA SER A 94 0.23 2.60 6.24
C SER A 94 0.58 1.89 7.55
N ASP A 95 1.16 2.62 8.52
CA ASP A 95 1.42 2.05 9.85
C ASP A 95 0.10 1.63 10.52
N LYS A 96 -0.97 2.41 10.33
CA LYS A 96 -2.34 2.11 10.75
C LYS A 96 -2.90 0.80 10.15
N GLN A 97 -2.69 0.55 8.85
CA GLN A 97 -3.13 -0.71 8.22
C GLN A 97 -2.34 -1.92 8.73
N ILE A 98 -1.02 -1.76 8.92
CA ILE A 98 -0.18 -2.83 9.48
C ILE A 98 -0.63 -3.14 10.90
N ALA A 99 -0.88 -2.12 11.72
CA ALA A 99 -1.37 -2.26 13.09
C ALA A 99 -2.71 -2.99 13.13
N ALA A 100 -3.68 -2.58 12.30
CA ALA A 100 -4.98 -3.24 12.21
C ALA A 100 -4.86 -4.72 11.79
N ALA A 101 -4.00 -5.04 10.82
CA ALA A 101 -3.78 -6.41 10.40
C ALA A 101 -3.12 -7.27 11.49
N LEU A 102 -2.20 -6.70 12.29
CA LEU A 102 -1.50 -7.40 13.37
C LEU A 102 -2.26 -7.46 14.70
N ASP A 103 -3.45 -6.88 14.77
CA ASP A 103 -4.21 -6.63 16.01
C ASP A 103 -3.37 -5.88 17.08
N ASP A 104 -2.68 -4.82 16.65
CA ASP A 104 -1.78 -4.00 17.46
C ASP A 104 -2.13 -2.49 17.34
N ALA A 105 -1.47 -1.65 18.12
CA ALA A 105 -1.60 -0.20 18.04
C ALA A 105 -0.64 0.42 17.01
N GLU A 106 -1.05 1.53 16.40
CA GLU A 106 -0.27 2.21 15.36
C GLU A 106 1.08 2.74 15.86
N LEU A 107 1.13 3.30 17.08
CA LEU A 107 2.34 3.90 17.63
C LEU A 107 3.49 2.88 17.82
N PRO A 108 3.27 1.68 18.41
CA PRO A 108 4.25 0.60 18.42
C PRO A 108 4.79 0.23 17.04
N VAL A 109 3.91 0.07 16.04
CA VAL A 109 4.31 -0.25 14.66
C VAL A 109 5.21 0.85 14.09
N ARG A 110 4.84 2.11 14.26
CA ARG A 110 5.64 3.27 13.83
C ARG A 110 7.01 3.29 14.51
N LYS A 111 7.05 3.09 15.83
CA LYS A 111 8.29 3.06 16.61
C LYS A 111 9.22 1.95 16.12
N ARG A 112 8.69 0.73 15.98
CA ARG A 112 9.44 -0.43 15.46
C ARG A 112 9.99 -0.18 14.06
N ARG A 113 9.19 0.44 13.19
CA ARG A 113 9.58 0.78 11.81
C ARG A 113 10.78 1.75 11.80
N ILE A 114 10.73 2.81 12.62
CA ILE A 114 11.81 3.80 12.72
C ILE A 114 13.07 3.18 13.34
N GLU A 115 12.94 2.41 14.42
CA GLU A 115 14.06 1.68 15.05
C GLU A 115 14.73 0.69 14.08
N SER A 116 13.93 0.10 13.18
CA SER A 116 14.43 -0.77 12.11
C SER A 116 15.03 -0.02 10.92
N LYS A 117 15.16 1.31 11.01
CA LYS A 117 15.66 2.20 9.94
C LYS A 117 14.84 2.13 8.64
N ILE A 118 13.55 1.81 8.73
CA ILE A 118 12.63 1.77 7.59
C ILE A 118 11.94 3.12 7.47
N CYS A 119 12.59 4.04 6.75
CA CYS A 119 12.06 5.37 6.44
C CYS A 119 11.90 5.54 4.92
N PRO A 120 10.93 6.35 4.46
CA PRO A 120 10.83 6.66 3.04
C PRO A 120 11.98 7.58 2.61
N PHE A 121 12.34 7.49 1.34
CA PHE A 121 13.30 8.37 0.68
C PHE A 121 12.59 9.47 -0.09
N VAL A 122 13.25 10.62 -0.21
CA VAL A 122 12.79 11.77 -0.98
C VAL A 122 13.34 11.65 -2.39
N LYS A 123 12.45 11.68 -3.37
CA LYS A 123 12.78 11.55 -4.80
C LYS A 123 12.27 12.74 -5.59
N GLN A 124 13.03 13.13 -6.62
CA GLN A 124 12.68 14.21 -7.54
C GLN A 124 11.88 13.69 -8.75
N ILE A 125 11.02 14.54 -9.28
CA ILE A 125 10.36 14.35 -10.58
C ILE A 125 11.10 15.22 -11.59
N ASP A 126 11.90 14.58 -12.43
CA ASP A 126 12.85 15.22 -13.35
C ASP A 126 12.44 15.19 -14.82
N THR A 127 11.33 14.51 -15.15
CA THR A 127 10.80 14.24 -16.51
C THR A 127 11.64 13.33 -17.41
N VAL A 128 12.87 12.99 -17.01
CA VAL A 128 13.86 12.25 -17.82
C VAL A 128 14.40 11.00 -17.14
N ALA A 129 13.80 10.57 -16.03
CA ALA A 129 14.20 9.39 -15.26
C ALA A 129 15.70 9.41 -14.89
N ALA A 130 16.15 10.55 -14.38
CA ALA A 130 17.51 10.87 -13.95
C ALA A 130 18.58 10.91 -15.06
N GLU A 131 18.20 11.01 -16.35
CA GLU A 131 19.17 11.25 -17.42
C GLU A 131 19.95 12.57 -17.22
N TRP A 132 19.25 13.61 -16.77
CA TRP A 132 19.81 14.93 -16.47
C TRP A 132 19.41 15.37 -15.06
N PRO A 133 20.30 16.10 -14.35
CA PRO A 133 19.97 16.59 -13.02
C PRO A 133 18.80 17.58 -13.08
N ALA A 134 17.82 17.37 -12.20
CA ALA A 134 16.68 18.27 -12.07
C ALA A 134 17.12 19.61 -11.47
N THR A 135 16.64 20.71 -12.04
CA THR A 135 16.85 22.07 -11.49
C THR A 135 15.75 22.49 -10.51
N THR A 136 14.69 21.69 -10.37
CA THR A 136 13.52 21.99 -9.55
C THR A 136 13.26 20.93 -8.49
N ASN A 137 12.69 21.34 -7.36
CA ASN A 137 12.33 20.45 -6.25
C ASN A 137 10.86 20.06 -6.29
N TYR A 138 10.46 19.36 -7.35
CA TYR A 138 9.17 18.67 -7.37
C TYR A 138 9.36 17.25 -6.81
N LEU A 139 8.87 17.02 -5.59
CA LEU A 139 9.28 15.88 -4.76
C LEU A 139 8.15 14.91 -4.45
N TYR A 140 8.51 13.65 -4.23
CA TYR A 140 7.64 12.63 -3.63
C TYR A 140 8.41 11.73 -2.66
N LEU A 141 7.67 11.00 -1.82
CA LEU A 141 8.22 10.04 -0.88
C LEU A 141 7.99 8.61 -1.38
N THR A 142 9.01 7.76 -1.26
CA THR A 142 8.90 6.34 -1.60
C THR A 142 9.72 5.44 -0.68
N TYR A 143 9.20 4.26 -0.37
CA TYR A 143 9.97 3.20 0.29
C TYR A 143 10.76 2.34 -0.71
N ASN A 144 10.58 2.57 -2.01
CA ASN A 144 11.30 1.88 -3.08
C ASN A 144 12.50 2.73 -3.53
N GLY A 145 13.43 2.94 -2.61
CA GLY A 145 14.66 3.70 -2.85
C GLY A 145 15.74 3.34 -1.83
N SER A 146 16.95 3.83 -2.03
CA SER A 146 18.10 3.60 -1.14
C SER A 146 18.82 4.89 -0.72
N THR A 147 18.51 6.01 -1.37
CA THR A 147 19.12 7.34 -1.14
C THR A 147 18.07 8.43 -1.37
N HIS A 148 18.30 9.61 -0.79
CA HIS A 148 17.56 10.82 -1.12
C HIS A 148 18.18 11.49 -2.34
N ASP A 149 17.36 12.19 -3.15
CA ASP A 149 17.85 12.96 -4.30
C ASP A 149 18.28 14.40 -3.92
N ILE A 150 18.06 14.79 -2.66
CA ILE A 150 18.41 16.12 -2.13
C ILE A 150 19.09 16.00 -0.76
N ASP A 151 19.83 17.04 -0.40
CA ASP A 151 20.46 17.19 0.91
C ASP A 151 19.53 17.85 1.93
N PHE A 152 19.72 17.50 3.21
CA PHE A 152 18.99 18.07 4.36
C PHE A 152 19.99 18.72 5.32
N PRO A 153 20.33 20.02 5.14
CA PRO A 153 21.40 20.67 5.89
C PRO A 153 21.09 20.90 7.39
N GLY A 154 19.87 20.60 7.86
CA GLY A 154 19.60 20.39 9.30
C GLY A 154 19.58 21.62 10.21
N ASN A 155 19.34 22.83 9.68
CA ASN A 155 19.35 24.09 10.43
C ASN A 155 17.96 24.75 10.59
N TYR A 156 16.92 23.95 10.77
CA TYR A 156 15.52 24.41 10.89
C TYR A 156 14.77 23.72 12.02
#